data_AF-A0A6L6YFR8-F1
#
_entry.id   AF-A0A6L6YFR8-F1
#
_cell.length_a   1.000
_cell.length_b   1.000
_cell.length_c   1.000
_cell.angle_alpha   90.00
_cell.angle_beta   90.00
_cell.angle_gamma   90.00
#
_symmetry.space_group_name_H-M   'P 1'
#
loop_
_entity.id
_entity.type
_entity.pdbx_description
1 polymer ?
#
loop_
_entity_poly.entity_id
_entity_poly.type
_entity_poly.pdbx_seq_one_letter_code
_entity_poly.pdbx_strand_id
1 'polypeptide(L)' 'MIKFNIFALAIFLLSGCSSDIAIAPATKPVYKPMPEITQSVTPSQQRAIMAGERPDWSERTPINTMKRY' A
#
# COMPACT_ATOMS: atom_id res chain seq x y z
N MET A 1 -18.89 38.28 45.37
CA MET A 1 -18.27 38.45 44.03
C MET A 1 -17.31 37.33 43.63
N ILE A 2 -16.41 36.82 44.49
CA ILE A 2 -15.39 35.82 44.13
C ILE A 2 -15.97 34.50 43.57
N LYS A 3 -17.06 33.99 44.13
CA LYS A 3 -17.72 32.75 43.66
C LYS A 3 -18.19 32.82 42.21
N PHE A 4 -18.67 33.99 41.76
CA PHE A 4 -19.18 34.16 40.40
C PHE A 4 -18.06 34.09 39.35
N ASN A 5 -16.89 34.66 39.67
CA ASN A 5 -15.72 34.62 38.79
C ASN A 5 -15.18 33.19 38.61
N ILE A 6 -15.28 32.34 39.63
CA ILE A 6 -14.86 30.93 39.56
C ILE A 6 -15.77 30.15 38.60
N PHE A 7 -17.09 30.38 38.64
CA PHE A 7 -18.02 29.73 37.72
C PHE A 7 -17.82 30.20 36.27
N ALA A 8 -17.60 31.49 36.05
CA ALA A 8 -17.30 32.02 34.71
C ALA A 8 -16.01 31.40 34.15
N LEU A 9 -14.96 31.30 34.96
CA LEU A 9 -13.68 30.72 34.55
C LEU A 9 -13.79 29.23 34.27
N ALA A 10 -14.60 28.50 35.03
CA ALA A 10 -14.89 27.08 34.77
C ALA A 10 -15.61 26.87 33.44
N ILE A 11 -16.59 27.73 33.10
CA ILE A 11 -17.33 27.65 31.82
C ILE A 11 -16.39 27.92 30.63
N PHE A 12 -15.48 28.89 30.76
CA PHE A 12 -14.47 29.18 29.72
C PHE A 12 -13.44 28.07 29.54
N LEU A 13 -13.06 27.36 30.61
CA LEU A 13 -12.15 26.22 30.50
C LEU A 13 -12.82 24.98 29.89
N LEU A 14 -14.12 24.79 30.12
CA LEU A 14 -14.88 23.64 29.63
C LEU A 14 -15.40 23.82 28.19
N SER A 15 -15.42 25.03 27.64
CA SER A 15 -15.87 25.28 26.26
C SER A 15 -14.80 25.00 25.18
N GLY A 16 -13.57 24.70 25.59
CA GLY A 16 -12.43 24.53 24.68
C GLY A 16 -12.03 23.08 24.46
N CYS A 17 -12.88 22.25 23.85
CA CYS A 17 -12.44 20.96 23.31
C CYS A 17 -13.21 20.58 22.03
N SER A 18 -13.11 21.41 20.98
CA SER A 18 -13.42 20.94 19.63
C SER A 18 -12.19 20.24 19.08
N SER A 19 -12.10 18.93 19.29
CA SER A 19 -11.19 18.10 18.51
C SER A 19 -11.81 17.88 17.12
N ASP A 20 -11.63 18.86 16.22
CA ASP A 20 -11.75 18.62 14.78
C ASP A 20 -10.54 17.79 14.35
N ILE A 21 -10.53 16.54 14.82
CA ILE A 21 -9.64 15.51 14.31
C ILE A 21 -10.28 15.08 12.99
N ALA A 22 -10.04 15.90 11.97
CA ALA A 22 -10.22 15.52 10.60
C ALA A 22 -9.24 14.36 10.33
N ILE A 23 -9.69 13.13 10.62
CA ILE A 23 -9.08 11.91 10.12
C ILE A 23 -9.27 11.98 8.62
N ALA A 24 -8.35 12.65 7.93
CA ALA A 24 -8.23 12.53 6.49
C ALA A 24 -8.11 11.03 6.22
N PRO A 25 -9.02 10.43 5.42
CA PRO A 25 -8.90 9.03 5.09
C PRO A 25 -7.53 8.86 4.43
N ALA A 26 -6.68 8.03 5.04
CA ALA A 26 -5.36 7.75 4.51
C ALA A 26 -5.51 7.41 3.01
N THR A 27 -4.79 8.15 2.17
CA THR A 27 -4.73 7.89 0.74
C THR A 27 -4.39 6.42 0.56
N LYS A 28 -5.32 5.67 -0.07
CA LYS A 28 -5.17 4.22 -0.24
C LYS A 28 -3.79 3.95 -0.83
N PRO A 29 -2.96 3.10 -0.21
CA PRO A 29 -1.66 2.80 -0.77
C PRO A 29 -1.87 2.22 -2.16
N VAL A 30 -1.15 2.77 -3.15
CA VAL A 30 -1.08 2.21 -4.50
C VAL A 30 -0.41 0.85 -4.35
N TYR A 31 -1.20 -0.22 -4.30
CA TYR A 31 -0.70 -1.58 -4.27
C TYR A 31 -0.03 -1.85 -5.61
N LYS A 32 1.30 -1.91 -5.61
CA LYS A 32 2.02 -2.56 -6.71
C LYS A 32 1.66 -4.04 -6.64
N PRO A 33 1.17 -4.66 -7.72
CA PRO A 33 0.94 -6.09 -7.72
C PRO A 33 2.25 -6.79 -7.37
N MET A 34 2.20 -7.70 -6.39
CA MET A 34 3.34 -8.54 -6.05
C MET A 34 3.74 -9.33 -7.31
N PRO A 35 5.03 -9.37 -7.68
CA PRO A 35 5.45 -10.27 -8.74
C PRO A 35 5.05 -11.70 -8.37
N GLU A 36 4.48 -12.43 -9.34
CA GLU A 36 4.08 -13.83 -9.13
C GLU A 36 5.30 -14.65 -8.66
N ILE A 37 5.11 -15.40 -7.56
CA ILE A 37 6.16 -16.23 -6.96
C ILE A 37 6.55 -17.37 -7.92
N THR A 38 5.60 -17.83 -8.73
CA THR A 38 5.78 -18.90 -9.71
C THR A 38 5.86 -18.31 -11.11
N GLN A 39 7.00 -18.47 -11.78
CA GLN A 39 7.20 -18.09 -13.18
C GLN A 39 7.29 -19.35 -14.05
N SER A 40 6.71 -19.31 -15.25
CA SER A 40 6.94 -20.32 -16.29
C SER A 40 8.39 -20.31 -16.78
N VAL A 41 8.91 -21.48 -17.10
CA VAL A 41 10.26 -21.65 -17.68
C VAL A 41 10.19 -21.47 -19.20
N THR A 42 11.04 -20.62 -19.76
CA THR A 42 11.17 -20.45 -21.22
C THR A 42 11.88 -21.66 -21.86
N PRO A 43 11.73 -21.91 -23.17
CA PRO A 43 12.43 -23.00 -23.84
C PRO A 43 13.97 -22.94 -23.74
N SER A 44 14.54 -21.73 -23.74
CA SER A 44 15.97 -21.47 -23.52
C SER A 44 16.40 -21.83 -22.11
N GLN A 45 15.65 -21.39 -21.09
CA GLN A 45 15.90 -21.76 -19.69
C GLN A 45 15.77 -23.27 -19.50
N GLN A 46 14.77 -23.91 -20.10
CA GLN A 46 14.60 -25.36 -20.06
C GLN A 46 15.81 -26.08 -20.66
N ARG A 47 16.34 -25.59 -21.79
CA ARG A 47 17.57 -26.13 -22.39
C ARG A 47 18.78 -25.98 -21.46
N ALA A 48 18.97 -24.80 -20.87
CA ALA A 48 20.07 -24.54 -19.94
C ALA A 48 20.00 -25.48 -18.72
N ILE A 49 18.81 -25.69 -18.15
CA ILE A 49 18.57 -26.62 -17.04
C ILE A 49 18.98 -28.05 -17.44
N MET A 50 18.56 -28.51 -18.62
CA MET A 50 18.90 -29.85 -19.11
C MET A 50 20.40 -30.02 -19.41
N ALA A 51 21.06 -28.95 -19.84
CA ALA A 51 22.50 -28.93 -20.11
C ALA A 51 23.37 -28.79 -18.84
N GLY A 52 22.75 -28.54 -17.67
CA GLY A 52 23.48 -28.22 -16.44
C GLY A 52 24.11 -26.82 -16.45
N GLU A 53 23.73 -25.97 -17.39
CA GLU A 53 24.14 -24.57 -17.46
C GLU A 53 23.28 -23.70 -16.53
N ARG A 54 23.77 -22.49 -16.22
CA ARG A 54 23.00 -21.53 -15.43
C ARG A 54 21.91 -20.90 -16.30
N PRO A 55 20.61 -21.13 -16.04
CA PRO A 55 19.54 -20.46 -16.78
C PRO A 55 19.49 -18.97 -16.45
N ASP A 56 19.16 -18.16 -17.45
CA ASP A 56 18.91 -16.73 -17.28
C ASP A 56 17.49 -16.49 -16.77
N TRP A 57 17.34 -16.28 -15.46
CA TRP A 57 16.06 -16.02 -14.81
C TRP A 57 15.45 -14.65 -15.12
N SER A 58 16.18 -13.77 -15.81
CA SER A 58 15.64 -12.47 -16.24
C SER A 58 14.73 -12.61 -17.46
N GLU A 59 14.91 -13.67 -18.25
CA GLU A 59 14.06 -13.96 -19.39
C GLU A 59 12.65 -14.36 -18.92
N ARG A 60 11.63 -13.66 -19.43
CA ARG A 60 10.23 -13.95 -19.16
C ARG A 60 9.52 -14.30 -20.46
N THR A 61 8.64 -15.30 -20.41
CA THR A 61 7.71 -15.52 -21.52
C THR A 61 6.87 -14.26 -21.71
N PRO A 62 6.75 -13.72 -22.94
CA PRO A 62 5.88 -12.59 -23.18
C PRO A 62 4.46 -12.98 -22.76
N ILE A 63 3.91 -12.25 -21.79
CA ILE A 63 2.51 -12.40 -21.40
C ILE A 63 1.74 -11.89 -22.61
N ASN A 64 1.17 -12.82 -23.37
CA ASN A 64 0.38 -12.51 -24.54
C ASN A 64 -0.90 -11.83 -24.05
N THR A 65 -0.85 -10.51 -23.85
CA THR A 65 -2.01 -9.69 -23.55
C THR A 65 -2.87 -9.64 -24.80
N MET A 66 -3.58 -10.74 -25.09
CA MET A 66 -4.64 -10.72 -26.09
C MET A 66 -5.63 -9.64 -25.66
N LYS A 67 -5.62 -8.50 -26.36
CA LYS A 67 -6.73 -7.56 -26.33
C LYS A 67 -7.96 -8.32 -26.82
N ARG A 68 -8.81 -8.76 -25.90
CA ARG A 68 -10.19 -9.10 -26.22
C ARG A 68 -10.89 -7.79 -26.55
N TYR A 69 -11.16 -7.59 -27.84
CA TYR A 69 -12.13 -6.61 -28.33
C TYR A 69 -13.55 -7.12 -28.09
#